data_AF-A0A1V4VIN4-F1
#
_entry.id   AF-A0A1V4VIN4-F1
#
_cell.length_a   1.000
_cell.length_b   1.000
_cell.length_c   1.000
_cell.angle_alpha   90.00
_cell.angle_beta   90.00
_cell.angle_gamma   90.00
#
_symmetry.space_group_name_H-M   'P 1'
#
loop_
_entity.id
_entity.type
_entity.pdbx_description
1 polymer ?
#
loop_
_entity_poly.entity_id
_entity_poly.type
_entity_poly.pdbx_seq_one_letter_code
_entity_poly.pdbx_strand_id
1 'polypeptide(L)' 'MPLVANNKGFQELHSYYTTRSQNPLKKKQSLVLLSCKLIRVFFALLTKGIAYDPDKMMNDIKRPLLQEAA' A
#
# COMPACT_ATOMS: atom_id res chain seq x y z
N MET A 1 -9.31 0.49 10.76
CA MET A 1 -8.22 1.50 10.70
C MET A 1 -8.78 2.75 10.02
N PRO A 2 -8.85 3.91 10.71
CA PRO A 2 -9.52 5.10 10.20
C PRO A 2 -9.01 5.56 8.83
N LEU A 3 -7.71 5.41 8.57
CA LEU A 3 -7.10 5.76 7.28
C LEU A 3 -7.62 4.92 6.09
N VAL A 4 -7.86 3.62 6.28
CA VAL A 4 -8.46 2.75 5.25
C VAL A 4 -9.94 3.08 5.05
N ALA A 5 -10.63 3.53 6.10
CA ALA A 5 -12.06 3.86 6.03
C ALA A 5 -12.34 5.25 5.43
N ASN A 6 -11.45 6.22 5.65
CA ASN A 6 -11.63 7.61 5.20
C ASN A 6 -10.93 7.91 3.87
N ASN A 7 -10.01 7.07 3.40
CA ASN A 7 -9.26 7.30 2.17
C ASN A 7 -9.46 6.15 1.18
N LYS A 8 -10.10 6.47 0.04
CA LYS A 8 -10.40 5.51 -1.03
C LYS A 8 -9.16 4.81 -1.57
N GLY A 9 -8.02 5.50 -1.66
CA GLY A 9 -6.76 4.90 -2.14
C GLY A 9 -6.24 3.82 -1.20
N PHE A 10 -6.34 4.01 0.11
CA PHE A 10 -5.97 2.98 1.08
C PHE A 10 -6.97 1.82 1.13
N GLN A 11 -8.26 2.09 0.89
CA GLN A 11 -9.29 1.07 0.78
C GLN A 11 -9.04 0.15 -0.43
N GLU A 12 -8.80 0.75 -1.60
CA GLU A 12 -8.49 0.01 -2.83
C GLU A 12 -7.22 -0.82 -2.67
N LEU A 13 -6.20 -0.25 -2.03
CA LEU A 13 -4.96 -0.95 -1.75
C LEU A 13 -5.15 -2.12 -0.78
N HIS A 14 -6.00 -1.95 0.25
CA HIS A 14 -6.34 -3.03 1.16
C HIS A 14 -7.05 -4.16 0.43
N SER A 15 -8.04 -3.82 -0.41
CA SER A 15 -8.76 -4.77 -1.26
C SER A 15 -7.78 -5.54 -2.15
N TYR A 16 -6.89 -4.83 -2.87
CA TYR A 16 -5.87 -5.43 -3.73
C TYR A 16 -5.00 -6.47 -2.99
N TYR A 17 -4.51 -6.15 -1.79
CA TYR A 17 -3.70 -7.09 -1.02
C TYR A 17 -4.47 -8.32 -0.53
N THR A 18 -5.78 -8.18 -0.30
CA THR A 18 -6.63 -9.30 0.13
C THR A 18 -7.14 -10.16 -1.03
N THR A 19 -7.27 -9.60 -2.24
CA THR A 19 -7.83 -10.29 -3.42
C THR A 19 -6.78 -10.75 -4.42
N ARG A 20 -5.48 -10.54 -4.15
CA ARG A 20 -4.41 -10.98 -5.05
C ARG A 20 -4.40 -12.50 -5.25
N SER A 21 -4.19 -12.93 -6.49
CA SER A 21 -4.15 -14.36 -6.87
C SER A 21 -2.97 -15.10 -6.23
N GLN A 22 -1.80 -14.45 -6.13
CA GLN A 22 -0.61 -15.04 -5.52
C GLN A 22 -0.46 -14.58 -4.06
N ASN A 23 -0.49 -15.53 -3.13
CA ASN A 23 -0.31 -15.33 -1.67
C ASN A 23 -1.32 -14.33 -1.05
N PRO A 24 -2.63 -14.52 -1.15
CA PRO A 24 -3.62 -13.58 -0.61
C PRO A 24 -3.35 -13.26 0.87
N LEU A 25 -3.21 -11.97 1.20
CA LEU A 25 -2.89 -11.57 2.57
C LEU A 25 -4.15 -11.58 3.42
N LYS A 26 -4.05 -12.13 4.64
CA LYS A 26 -5.15 -12.05 5.61
C LYS A 26 -5.35 -10.59 6.03
N LYS A 27 -6.58 -10.22 6.45
CA LYS A 27 -6.95 -8.85 6.83
C LYS A 27 -5.94 -8.17 7.77
N LYS A 28 -5.46 -8.88 8.80
CA LYS A 28 -4.44 -8.36 9.74
C LYS A 28 -3.08 -8.11 9.08
N GLN A 29 -2.64 -9.01 8.20
CA GLN A 29 -1.35 -8.87 7.50
C GLN A 29 -1.36 -7.70 6.52
N SER A 30 -2.46 -7.53 5.78
CA SER A 30 -2.65 -6.38 4.89
C SER A 30 -2.58 -5.05 5.66
N LEU A 31 -3.23 -4.97 6.83
CA LEU A 31 -3.17 -3.78 7.69
C LEU A 31 -1.75 -3.47 8.18
N VAL A 32 -0.98 -4.48 8.61
CA VAL A 32 0.42 -4.28 9.04
C VAL A 32 1.26 -3.73 7.89
N LEU A 33 1.08 -4.27 6.68
CA LEU A 33 1.78 -3.84 5.47
C LEU A 33 1.45 -2.39 5.10
N LEU A 34 0.17 -2.01 5.19
CA LEU A 34 -0.30 -0.63 5.00
C LEU A 34 0.32 0.32 6.04
N SER A 35 0.37 -0.08 7.32
CA SER A 35 1.01 0.71 8.38
C SER A 35 2.50 0.94 8.12
N CYS A 36 3.24 -0.08 7.70
CA CYS A 36 4.64 0.07 7.32
C CYS A 36 4.81 1.02 6.11
N LYS A 37 3.89 0.97 5.13
CA LYS A 37 3.91 1.89 3.99
C LYS A 37 3.65 3.32 4.44
N LEU A 38 2.69 3.54 5.35
CA LEU A 38 2.38 4.86 5.92
C LEU A 38 3.60 5.48 6.60
N ILE A 39 4.34 4.71 7.41
CA ILE A 39 5.56 5.19 8.06
C ILE A 39 6.59 5.65 7.02
N ARG A 40 6.77 4.91 5.91
CA ARG A 40 7.67 5.31 4.82
C ARG A 40 7.20 6.57 4.09
N VAL A 41 5.89 6.72 3.89
CA VAL A 41 5.32 7.94 3.29
C VAL A 41 5.58 9.13 4.22
N PHE A 42 5.26 9.04 5.51
CA PHE A 42 5.56 10.11 6.47
C PHE A 42 7.04 10.44 6.52
N PHE A 43 7.92 9.44 6.54
CA PHE A 43 9.36 9.66 6.47
C PHE A 43 9.76 10.45 5.22
N ALA A 44 9.25 10.07 4.04
CA ALA A 44 9.54 10.79 2.79
C ALA A 44 8.98 12.22 2.78
N LEU A 45 7.77 12.44 3.30
CA LEU A 45 7.17 13.78 3.42
C LEU A 45 8.01 14.69 4.33
N LEU A 46 8.40 14.18 5.50
CA LEU A 46 9.19 14.93 6.48
C LEU A 46 10.63 15.18 6.02
N THR A 47 11.26 14.21 5.37
CA THR A 47 12.67 14.32 4.97
C THR A 47 12.87 15.05 3.64
N LYS A 48 11.96 14.88 2.69
CA LYS A 48 12.08 15.47 1.35
C LYS A 48 11.26 16.75 1.18
N GLY A 49 10.35 17.07 2.12
CA GLY A 49 9.50 18.26 2.04
C GLY A 49 8.54 18.25 0.86
N ILE A 50 8.17 17.08 0.34
CA ILE A 50 7.30 16.94 -0.83
C ILE A 50 5.85 16.84 -0.35
N ALA A 51 4.89 17.36 -1.13
CA ALA A 51 3.46 17.14 -0.87
C ALA A 51 3.08 15.66 -1.03
N TYR A 52 2.08 15.22 -0.25
CA TYR A 52 1.50 13.90 -0.40
C TYR A 52 0.73 13.81 -1.72
N ASP A 53 1.13 12.85 -2.55
CA ASP A 53 0.49 12.56 -3.83
C ASP A 53 0.01 11.09 -3.81
N PRO A 54 -1.32 10.85 -3.83
CA PRO A 54 -1.89 9.51 -3.81
C PRO A 54 -1.55 8.71 -5.07
N ASP A 55 -1.44 9.34 -6.23
CA ASP A 55 -1.10 8.65 -7.48
C ASP A 55 0.37 8.22 -7.46
N LYS A 56 1.25 9.08 -6.94
CA LYS A 56 2.64 8.70 -6.70
C LYS A 56 2.75 7.54 -5.73
N MET A 57 1.98 7.55 -4.63
CA MET A 57 1.96 6.44 -3.67
C MET A 57 1.53 5.13 -4.34
N MET A 58 0.50 5.16 -5.18
CA MET A 58 -0.02 3.98 -5.89
C MET A 58 0.97 3.43 -6.92
N ASN A 59 1.67 4.31 -7.65
CA ASN A 59 2.72 3.91 -8.60
C ASN A 59 3.95 3.31 -7.90
N ASP A 60 4.28 3.81 -6.71
CA ASP A 60 5.41 3.31 -5.90
C ASP A 60 5.16 1.91 -5.31
N ILE A 61 3.96 1.36 -5.49
CA ILE A 61 3.62 0.01 -5.07
C ILE A 61 4.16 -0.94 -6.12
N LYS A 62 5.29 -1.57 -5.79
CA LYS A 62 5.84 -2.67 -6.57
C LYS A 62 4.84 -3.82 -6.56
N ARG A 63 4.08 -3.93 -7.64
CA ARG A 63 3.29 -5.11 -7.97
C ARG A 63 4.28 -6.08 -8.60
N PRO A 64 4.63 -7.22 -7.97
CA PRO A 64 5.35 -8.24 -8.68
C PRO A 64 4.46 -8.63 -9.86
N LEU A 65 4.85 -8.20 -11.07
CA LEU A 65 4.40 -8.87 -12.29
C LEU A 65 4.75 -10.32 -12.06
N LEU A 66 3.76 -11.21 -12.22
CA LEU A 66 3.91 -12.66 -12.14
C LEU A 66 5.32 -13.01 -12.56
N GLN A 67 6.18 -13.29 -11.57
CA GLN A 67 7.49 -13.83 -11.85
C GLN A 67 7.13 -15.20 -12.39
N GLU A 68 7.13 -15.35 -13.72
CA GLU A 68 7.08 -16.65 -14.36
C GLU A 68 8.13 -17.47 -13.64
N ALA A 69 7.64 -18.45 -12.88
CA ALA A 69 8.49 -19.39 -12.19
C ALA A 69 9.26 -20.13 -13.27
N ALA A 70 10.51 -19.74 -13.47
CA ALA A 70 11.52 -20.54 -14.15
C ALA A 70 11.96 -21.68 -13.25
#